data_AF-A0A1E3PLP5-F1
#
_entry.id   AF-A0A1E3PLP5-F1
#
_cell.length_a   1.000
_cell.length_b   1.000
_cell.length_c   1.000
_cell.angle_alpha   90.00
_cell.angle_beta   90.00
_cell.angle_gamma   90.00
#
_symmetry.space_group_name_H-M   'P 1'
#
loop_
_entity.id
_entity.type
_entity.pdbx_description
1 polymer ?
#
loop_
_entity_poly.entity_id
_entity_poly.type
_entity_poly.pdbx_seq_one_letter_code
_entity_poly.pdbx_strand_id
1 'polypeptide(L)'
;MADRLTQLQTCLDQLVKQCYSSLSYINKNHDFKSVDPNLSIGAIAATANITLSDPNVVPVPREEFQRVQMELARDLVVKTQQIEILIDSLPGIGVSKQSQLERVKALEEELQMLDKVKAQEVANCNKIVGQVEGLVNVLTRIERGEMSQTSASEEDNDDFNDGTNENSLQDGDDQMDV
;
A
#
# COMPACT_ATOMS: atom_id res chain seq x y z
N MET A 1 -0.63 4.18 -2.28
CA MET A 1 -1.41 3.62 -1.16
C MET A 1 -2.21 2.41 -1.66
N ALA A 2 -1.56 1.25 -1.86
CA ALA A 2 -2.20 0.02 -2.34
C ALA A 2 -2.76 -0.86 -1.20
N ASP A 3 -2.59 -0.41 0.04
CA ASP A 3 -2.92 -1.16 1.26
C ASP A 3 -4.43 -1.30 1.54
N ARG A 4 -5.30 -0.81 0.65
CA ARG A 4 -6.77 -0.93 0.81
C ARG A 4 -7.24 -2.37 0.66
N LEU A 5 -6.63 -3.15 -0.23
CA LEU A 5 -6.97 -4.57 -0.40
C LEU A 5 -6.57 -5.39 0.83
N THR A 6 -5.38 -5.14 1.38
CA THR A 6 -4.90 -5.76 2.63
C THR A 6 -5.77 -5.37 3.83
N GLN A 7 -6.18 -4.10 3.90
CA GLN A 7 -7.13 -3.63 4.92
C GLN A 7 -8.48 -4.34 4.80
N LEU A 8 -9.01 -4.52 3.59
CA LEU A 8 -10.24 -5.27 3.35
C LEU A 8 -10.13 -6.73 3.84
N GLN A 9 -9.01 -7.40 3.52
CA GLN A 9 -8.73 -8.76 4.00
C GLN A 9 -8.70 -8.82 5.54
N THR A 10 -8.01 -7.86 6.17
CA THR A 10 -7.94 -7.76 7.63
C THR A 10 -9.32 -7.52 8.26
N CYS A 11 -10.15 -6.66 7.65
CA CYS A 11 -11.51 -6.40 8.10
C CYS A 11 -12.40 -7.64 7.97
N LEU A 12 -12.27 -8.42 6.89
CA LEU A 12 -13.00 -9.67 6.72
C LEU A 12 -12.59 -10.70 7.79
N ASP A 13 -11.29 -10.84 8.06
CA ASP A 13 -10.79 -11.73 9.11
C ASP A 13 -11.31 -11.33 10.50
N GLN A 14 -11.38 -10.02 10.78
CA GLN A 14 -11.96 -9.51 12.02
C GLN A 14 -13.46 -9.84 12.11
N LEU A 15 -14.21 -9.68 11.01
CA LEU A 15 -15.64 -10.02 10.97
C LEU A 15 -15.88 -11.49 11.31
N VAL A 16 -15.10 -12.41 10.70
CA VAL A 16 -15.23 -13.85 10.96
C VAL A 16 -14.90 -14.19 12.42
N LYS A 17 -13.85 -13.58 12.98
CA LYS A 17 -13.49 -13.74 14.40
C LYS A 17 -14.58 -13.23 15.34
N GLN A 18 -15.22 -12.12 14.98
CA GLN A 18 -16.34 -11.54 15.73
C GLN A 18 -17.58 -12.43 15.65
N CYS A 19 -17.89 -13.00 14.48
CA CYS A 19 -18.97 -13.99 14.33
C CYS A 19 -18.75 -15.22 15.23
N TYR A 20 -17.54 -15.80 15.20
CA TYR A 20 -17.21 -16.95 16.03
C TYR A 20 -17.30 -16.63 17.52
N SER A 21 -16.73 -15.49 17.93
CA SER A 21 -16.76 -15.05 19.33
C SER A 21 -18.19 -14.78 19.81
N SER A 22 -19.03 -14.19 18.96
CA SER A 22 -20.45 -13.92 19.24
C SER A 22 -21.24 -15.21 19.45
N LEU A 23 -21.08 -16.19 18.54
CA LEU A 23 -21.73 -17.50 18.65
C LEU A 23 -21.25 -18.26 19.89
N SER A 24 -19.95 -18.24 20.16
CA SER A 24 -19.37 -18.85 21.36
C SER A 24 -19.91 -18.20 22.64
N TYR A 25 -20.06 -16.87 22.66
CA TYR A 25 -20.64 -16.13 23.78
C TYR A 25 -22.11 -16.53 24.01
N ILE A 26 -22.93 -16.56 22.95
CA ILE A 26 -24.33 -16.98 23.04
C ILE A 26 -24.44 -18.42 23.54
N ASN A 27 -23.62 -19.33 23.02
CA ASN A 27 -23.63 -20.73 23.41
C ASN A 27 -23.23 -20.94 24.88
N LYS A 28 -22.30 -20.15 25.43
CA LYS A 28 -21.82 -20.32 26.81
C LYS A 28 -22.65 -19.59 27.86
N ASN A 29 -23.37 -18.53 27.49
CA ASN A 29 -24.02 -17.63 28.46
C ASN A 29 -25.56 -17.62 28.35
N HIS A 30 -26.15 -18.53 27.59
CA HIS A 30 -27.60 -18.62 27.46
C HIS A 30 -28.28 -19.06 28.76
N ASP A 31 -29.48 -18.55 28.99
CA ASP A 31 -30.33 -18.96 30.12
C ASP A 31 -31.19 -20.18 29.72
N PHE A 32 -31.50 -21.04 30.70
CA PHE A 32 -32.31 -22.24 30.48
C PHE A 32 -33.79 -21.89 30.56
N LYS A 33 -34.53 -22.12 29.48
CA LYS A 33 -35.97 -21.87 29.44
C LYS A 33 -36.76 -23.18 29.45
N SER A 34 -37.83 -23.21 30.24
CA SER A 34 -38.73 -24.35 30.30
C SER A 34 -39.52 -24.51 29.01
N VAL A 35 -39.74 -25.77 28.63
CA VAL A 35 -40.62 -26.12 27.51
C VAL A 35 -42.09 -25.84 27.84
N ASP A 36 -42.49 -26.00 29.12
CA ASP A 36 -43.83 -25.67 29.59
C ASP A 36 -43.96 -24.20 30.01
N PRO A 37 -44.85 -23.41 29.39
CA PRO A 37 -45.00 -21.98 29.69
C PRO A 37 -45.55 -21.68 31.09
N ASN A 38 -46.19 -22.66 31.74
CA ASN A 38 -46.71 -22.54 33.11
C ASN A 38 -45.71 -22.97 34.19
N LEU A 39 -44.56 -23.53 33.79
CA LEU A 39 -43.59 -24.11 34.72
C LEU A 39 -42.30 -23.30 34.62
N SER A 40 -42.08 -22.35 35.53
CA SER A 40 -40.80 -21.62 35.57
C SER A 40 -39.70 -22.54 36.11
N ILE A 41 -38.68 -22.88 35.31
CA ILE A 41 -37.54 -23.70 35.73
C ILE A 41 -36.87 -23.11 36.98
N GLY A 42 -36.81 -21.78 37.10
CA GLY A 42 -36.27 -21.11 38.28
C GLY A 42 -37.04 -21.43 39.57
N ALA A 43 -38.36 -21.65 39.50
CA ALA A 43 -39.19 -22.02 40.64
C ALA A 43 -39.07 -23.51 41.02
N ILE A 44 -38.96 -24.40 40.01
CA ILE A 44 -38.80 -25.84 40.25
C ILE A 44 -37.38 -26.14 40.76
N ALA A 45 -36.35 -25.52 40.19
CA ALA A 45 -34.96 -25.67 40.61
C ALA A 45 -34.74 -25.16 42.04
N ALA A 46 -35.37 -24.03 42.41
CA ALA A 46 -35.35 -23.52 43.78
C ALA A 46 -36.06 -24.44 44.79
N THR A 47 -37.11 -25.16 44.36
CA THR A 47 -37.88 -26.06 45.22
C THR A 47 -37.24 -27.46 45.32
N ALA A 48 -36.60 -27.93 44.25
CA ALA A 48 -36.01 -29.27 44.17
C ALA A 48 -34.50 -29.30 44.48
N ASN A 49 -33.84 -28.15 44.63
CA ASN A 49 -32.38 -28.04 44.83
C ASN A 49 -31.59 -28.78 43.73
N ILE A 50 -32.16 -28.84 42.52
CA ILE A 50 -31.55 -29.44 41.32
C ILE A 50 -30.98 -28.29 40.51
N THR A 51 -29.65 -28.12 40.55
CA THR A 51 -28.92 -27.33 39.57
C THR A 51 -28.95 -28.07 38.24
N LEU A 52 -29.90 -27.72 37.37
CA LEU A 52 -29.78 -28.06 35.94
C LEU A 52 -28.65 -27.21 35.37
N SER A 53 -27.41 -27.70 35.52
CA SER A 53 -26.20 -27.02 35.08
C SER A 53 -25.44 -27.94 34.14
N ASP A 54 -25.35 -27.57 32.86
CA ASP A 54 -24.26 -28.03 32.01
C ASP A 54 -22.96 -27.40 32.55
N PRO A 55 -21.92 -28.19 32.89
CA PRO A 55 -20.65 -27.65 33.38
C PRO A 55 -19.96 -26.66 32.43
N ASN A 56 -20.39 -26.59 31.16
CA ASN A 56 -19.86 -25.66 30.16
C ASN A 56 -20.67 -24.36 29.98
N VAL A 57 -21.81 -24.22 30.67
CA VAL A 57 -22.71 -23.05 30.53
C VAL A 57 -22.70 -22.25 31.82
N VAL A 58 -22.34 -20.97 31.71
CA VAL A 58 -22.38 -19.99 32.81
C VAL A 58 -23.50 -19.00 32.51
N PRO A 59 -24.72 -19.22 33.02
CA PRO A 59 -25.84 -18.35 32.71
C PRO A 59 -25.61 -16.95 33.30
N VAL A 60 -25.69 -15.93 32.45
CA VAL A 60 -25.60 -14.53 32.86
C VAL A 60 -27.01 -13.93 33.01
N PRO A 61 -27.19 -12.84 33.78
CA PRO A 61 -28.48 -12.19 33.91
C PRO A 61 -29.06 -11.82 32.54
N ARG A 62 -30.36 -12.06 32.34
CA ARG A 62 -31.04 -11.85 31.05
C ARG A 62 -30.88 -10.43 30.49
N GLU A 63 -30.89 -9.43 31.37
CA GLU A 63 -30.70 -8.02 30.98
C GLU A 63 -29.29 -7.76 30.43
N GLU A 64 -28.27 -8.30 31.11
CA GLU A 64 -26.88 -8.23 30.67
C GLU A 64 -26.66 -8.99 29.37
N PHE A 65 -27.23 -10.19 29.25
CA PHE A 65 -27.19 -10.99 28.03
C PHE A 65 -27.77 -10.24 26.83
N GLN A 66 -28.96 -9.64 26.98
CA GLN A 66 -29.60 -8.87 25.91
C GLN A 66 -28.81 -7.62 25.54
N ARG A 67 -28.23 -6.93 26.52
CA ARG A 67 -27.36 -5.77 26.26
C ARG A 67 -26.16 -6.17 25.40
N VAL A 68 -25.46 -7.23 25.79
CA VAL A 68 -24.28 -7.72 25.06
C VAL A 68 -24.66 -8.26 23.68
N GLN A 69 -25.80 -8.95 23.55
CA GLN A 69 -26.30 -9.41 22.26
C GLN A 69 -26.56 -8.25 21.28
N MET A 70 -27.16 -7.16 21.77
CA MET A 70 -27.40 -5.96 20.96
C MET A 70 -26.10 -5.24 20.60
N GLU A 71 -25.13 -5.21 21.50
CA GLU A 71 -23.79 -4.64 21.25
C GLU A 71 -23.04 -5.43 20.16
N LEU A 72 -23.00 -6.76 20.28
CA LEU A 72 -22.40 -7.66 19.30
C LEU A 72 -23.06 -7.52 17.91
N ALA A 73 -24.40 -7.45 17.88
CA ALA A 73 -25.14 -7.25 16.63
C ALA A 73 -24.84 -5.89 15.99
N ARG A 74 -24.74 -4.83 16.80
CA ARG A 74 -24.39 -3.49 16.32
C ARG A 74 -22.98 -3.45 15.76
N ASP A 75 -22.01 -4.04 16.45
CA ASP A 75 -20.62 -4.09 15.99
C ASP A 75 -20.52 -4.83 14.65
N LEU A 76 -21.23 -5.95 14.51
CA LEU A 76 -21.28 -6.70 13.25
C LEU A 76 -21.81 -5.84 12.08
N VAL A 77 -22.92 -5.13 12.29
CA VAL A 77 -23.50 -4.24 11.26
C VAL A 77 -22.54 -3.12 10.89
N VAL A 78 -21.93 -2.47 11.88
CA VAL A 78 -20.95 -1.39 11.65
C VAL A 78 -19.74 -1.92 10.89
N LYS A 79 -19.27 -3.13 11.21
CA LYS A 79 -18.15 -3.78 10.50
C LYS A 79 -18.50 -4.12 9.05
N THR A 80 -19.71 -4.60 8.78
CA THR A 80 -20.18 -4.80 7.41
C THR A 80 -20.23 -3.49 6.63
N GLN A 81 -20.71 -2.40 7.24
CA GLN A 81 -20.71 -1.08 6.59
C GLN A 81 -19.29 -0.55 6.32
N GLN A 82 -18.34 -0.78 7.24
CA GLN A 82 -16.93 -0.44 7.02
C GLN A 82 -16.34 -1.20 5.82
N ILE A 83 -16.72 -2.48 5.66
CA ILE A 83 -16.32 -3.31 4.52
C ILE A 83 -16.87 -2.75 3.21
N GLU A 84 -18.15 -2.34 3.18
CA GLU A 84 -18.75 -1.72 1.99
C GLU A 84 -18.02 -0.44 1.57
N ILE A 85 -17.75 0.46 2.51
CA ILE A 85 -17.00 1.69 2.23
C ILE A 85 -15.59 1.37 1.73
N LEU A 86 -14.94 0.34 2.28
CA LEU A 86 -13.62 -0.08 1.82
C LEU A 86 -13.67 -0.61 0.38
N ILE A 87 -14.69 -1.39 0.02
CA ILE A 87 -14.91 -1.88 -1.35
C ILE A 87 -15.11 -0.72 -2.32
N ASP A 88 -15.94 0.26 -1.97
CA ASP A 88 -16.19 1.45 -2.78
C ASP A 88 -14.94 2.32 -2.95
N SER A 89 -14.06 2.30 -1.94
CA SER A 89 -12.80 3.05 -1.95
C SER A 89 -11.63 2.34 -2.65
N LEU A 90 -11.84 1.14 -3.20
CA LEU A 90 -10.76 0.41 -3.85
C LEU A 90 -10.20 1.22 -5.04
N PRO A 91 -8.88 1.31 -5.21
CA PRO A 91 -8.32 2.00 -6.35
C PRO A 91 -8.51 1.15 -7.62
N GLY A 92 -9.06 1.75 -8.67
CA GLY A 92 -9.21 1.09 -9.98
C GLY A 92 -10.41 0.16 -10.12
N ILE A 93 -11.36 0.16 -9.18
CA ILE A 93 -12.68 -0.47 -9.37
C ILE A 93 -13.37 0.18 -10.58
N GLY A 94 -13.90 -0.66 -11.47
CA GLY A 94 -14.62 -0.21 -12.66
C GLY A 94 -13.76 0.24 -13.85
N VAL A 95 -12.42 0.26 -13.72
CA VAL A 95 -11.52 0.60 -14.83
C VAL A 95 -11.04 -0.67 -15.52
N SER A 96 -11.10 -0.72 -16.85
CA SER A 96 -10.58 -1.85 -17.62
C SER A 96 -9.05 -1.95 -17.50
N LYS A 97 -8.52 -3.17 -17.53
CA LYS A 97 -7.05 -3.41 -17.52
C LYS A 97 -6.34 -2.65 -18.64
N GLN A 98 -6.97 -2.55 -19.81
CA GLN A 98 -6.44 -1.85 -20.95
C GLN A 98 -6.29 -0.35 -20.68
N SER A 99 -7.31 0.30 -20.12
CA SER A 99 -7.26 1.72 -19.75
C SER A 99 -6.23 1.99 -18.65
N GLN A 100 -6.08 1.06 -17.69
CA GLN A 100 -5.04 1.14 -16.67
C GLN A 100 -3.63 1.10 -17.30
N LEU A 101 -3.41 0.19 -18.25
CA LEU A 101 -2.12 0.03 -18.93
C LEU A 101 -1.78 1.22 -19.83
N GLU A 102 -2.77 1.74 -20.56
CA GLU A 102 -2.61 2.98 -21.34
C GLU A 102 -2.26 4.16 -20.45
N ARG A 103 -2.90 4.29 -19.29
CA ARG A 103 -2.57 5.34 -18.32
C ARG A 103 -1.17 5.16 -17.75
N VAL A 104 -0.72 3.93 -17.50
CA VAL A 104 0.66 3.67 -17.07
C VAL A 104 1.67 4.11 -18.13
N LYS A 105 1.43 3.76 -19.40
CA LYS A 105 2.31 4.19 -20.51
C LYS A 105 2.37 5.70 -20.66
N ALA A 106 1.22 6.38 -20.58
CA ALA A 106 1.18 7.84 -20.65
C ALA A 106 1.95 8.52 -19.50
N LEU A 107 1.83 7.98 -18.28
CA LEU A 107 2.59 8.47 -17.12
C LEU A 107 4.10 8.20 -17.25
N GLU A 108 4.48 7.08 -17.87
CA GLU A 108 5.89 6.77 -18.15
C GLU A 108 6.48 7.77 -19.15
N GLU A 109 5.77 8.08 -20.22
CA GLU A 109 6.17 9.10 -21.20
C GLU A 109 6.28 10.49 -20.55
N GLU A 110 5.32 10.86 -19.70
CA GLU A 110 5.35 12.12 -18.94
C GLU A 110 6.58 12.20 -18.02
N LEU A 111 6.88 11.12 -17.28
CA LEU A 111 8.06 11.06 -16.42
C LEU A 111 9.36 11.19 -17.23
N GLN A 112 9.47 10.51 -18.37
CA GLN A 112 10.66 10.62 -19.23
C GLN A 112 10.86 12.05 -19.76
N MET A 113 9.78 12.75 -20.11
CA MET A 113 9.87 14.15 -20.51
C MET A 113 10.29 15.04 -19.34
N LEU A 114 9.72 14.83 -18.16
CA LEU A 114 10.04 15.58 -16.95
C LEU A 114 11.52 15.40 -16.55
N ASP A 115 12.04 14.18 -16.65
CA ASP A 115 13.44 13.87 -16.33
C ASP A 115 14.41 14.56 -17.30
N LYS A 116 14.07 14.65 -18.59
CA LYS A 116 14.87 15.41 -19.57
C LYS A 116 14.92 16.90 -19.22
N VAL A 117 13.78 17.48 -18.87
CA VAL A 117 13.70 18.89 -18.44
C VAL A 117 14.51 19.11 -17.16
N LYS A 118 14.36 18.22 -16.18
CA LYS A 118 15.14 18.27 -14.94
C LYS A 118 16.64 18.17 -15.19
N ALA A 119 17.07 17.29 -16.10
CA ALA A 119 18.48 17.16 -16.47
C ALA A 119 19.05 18.43 -17.12
N GLN A 120 18.27 19.07 -18.01
CA GLN A 120 18.65 20.35 -18.63
C GLN A 120 18.76 21.46 -17.59
N GLU A 121 17.80 21.55 -16.66
CA GLU A 121 17.80 22.59 -15.63
C GLU A 121 18.98 22.42 -14.66
N VAL A 122 19.31 21.18 -14.31
CA VAL A 122 20.50 20.87 -13.51
C VAL A 122 21.79 21.24 -14.27
N ALA A 123 21.86 20.99 -15.58
CA ALA A 123 23.01 21.37 -16.39
C ALA A 123 23.20 22.89 -16.45
N ASN A 124 22.11 23.64 -16.61
CA ASN A 124 22.11 25.11 -16.58
C ASN A 124 22.56 25.64 -15.21
N CYS A 125 22.03 25.06 -14.13
CA CYS A 125 22.43 25.41 -12.77
C CYS A 125 23.94 25.17 -12.55
N ASN A 126 24.45 24.01 -12.95
CA ASN A 126 25.89 23.69 -12.86
C ASN A 126 26.76 24.66 -13.66
N LYS A 127 26.29 25.10 -14.84
CA LYS A 127 27.01 26.10 -15.65
C LYS A 127 27.09 27.44 -14.93
N ILE A 128 25.99 27.91 -14.34
CA ILE A 128 25.96 29.17 -13.59
C ILE A 128 26.83 29.06 -12.34
N VAL A 129 26.77 27.94 -11.61
CA VAL A 129 27.65 27.67 -10.47
C VAL A 129 29.12 27.73 -10.89
N GLY A 130 29.52 27.08 -11.99
CA GLY A 130 30.88 27.15 -12.50
C GLY A 130 31.32 28.57 -12.91
N GLN A 131 30.41 29.39 -13.44
CA GLN A 131 30.70 30.80 -13.74
C GLN A 131 30.94 31.61 -12.46
N VAL A 132 30.12 31.41 -11.43
CA VAL A 132 30.28 32.07 -10.13
C VAL A 132 31.57 31.61 -9.43
N GLU A 133 31.88 30.31 -9.44
CA GLU A 133 33.13 29.77 -8.93
C GLU A 133 34.35 30.36 -9.66
N GLY A 134 34.27 30.49 -10.99
CA GLY A 134 35.31 31.13 -11.80
C GLY A 134 35.55 32.60 -11.38
N LEU A 135 34.48 33.38 -11.19
CA LEU A 135 34.57 34.76 -10.71
C LEU A 135 35.17 34.85 -9.30
N VAL A 136 34.75 33.97 -8.39
CA VAL A 136 35.30 33.87 -7.02
C VAL A 136 36.78 33.51 -7.05
N ASN A 137 37.20 32.59 -7.93
CA ASN A 137 38.60 32.21 -8.09
C ASN A 137 39.46 33.35 -8.65
N VAL A 138 38.92 34.17 -9.56
CA VAL A 138 39.62 35.38 -10.05
C VAL A 138 39.75 36.41 -8.93
N LEU A 139 38.68 36.67 -8.19
CA LEU A 139 38.69 37.61 -7.06
C LEU A 139 39.69 37.19 -5.98
N THR A 140 39.70 35.90 -5.61
CA THR A 140 40.65 35.38 -4.62
C THR A 140 42.10 35.39 -5.13
N ARG A 141 42.35 35.20 -6.43
CA ARG A 141 43.70 35.38 -7.03
C ARG A 141 44.15 36.84 -7.04
N ILE A 142 43.23 37.77 -7.29
CA ILE A 142 43.50 39.22 -7.23
C ILE A 142 43.87 39.62 -5.79
N GLU A 143 43.11 39.15 -4.79
CA GLU A 143 43.42 39.41 -3.38
C GLU A 143 44.76 38.77 -2.93
N ARG A 144 45.19 37.68 -3.56
CA ARG A 144 46.47 37.01 -3.30
C ARG A 144 47.66 37.56 -4.10
N GLY A 145 47.46 38.46 -5.05
CA GLY A 145 48.54 39.17 -5.76
C GLY A 145 49.28 38.37 -6.85
N GLU A 146 48.67 37.30 -7.38
CA GLU A 146 49.29 36.44 -8.40
C GLU A 146 48.88 36.88 -9.82
N MET A 147 49.48 37.97 -10.34
CA MET A 147 49.33 38.33 -11.75
C MET A 147 50.71 38.45 -12.40
N SER A 148 51.25 37.32 -12.87
CA SER A 148 52.38 37.32 -13.81
C SER A 148 52.37 36.07 -14.69
N GLN A 149 52.39 36.35 -16.00
CA GLN A 149 52.76 35.50 -17.14
C GLN A 149 51.67 34.60 -17.75
N THR A 150 50.99 35.17 -18.75
CA THR A 150 50.60 34.45 -19.97
C THR A 150 51.82 34.39 -20.89
N SER A 151 52.41 33.21 -21.06
CA SER A 151 53.34 32.91 -22.16
C SER A 151 52.76 31.78 -22.99
N ALA A 152 52.68 32.03 -24.29
CA ALA A 152 52.35 31.07 -25.31
C ALA A 152 53.40 29.96 -25.39
N SER A 153 52.93 28.72 -25.58
CA SER A 153 53.66 27.67 -26.30
C SER A 153 52.64 26.65 -26.81
N GLU A 154 52.66 26.48 -28.14
CA GLU A 154 52.09 25.38 -28.91
C GLU A 154 52.74 24.03 -28.54
N GLU A 155 52.19 22.96 -29.14
CA GLU A 155 52.58 21.54 -29.11
C GLU A 155 51.91 20.76 -27.94
N ASP A 156 51.16 19.68 -28.12
CA ASP A 156 51.12 18.70 -29.21
C ASP A 156 49.83 17.86 -29.20
N ASN A 157 49.56 17.29 -30.36
CA ASN A 157 48.64 16.22 -30.75
C ASN A 157 48.12 15.25 -29.67
N ASP A 158 46.83 14.92 -29.75
CA ASP A 158 46.29 13.57 -29.50
C ASP A 158 44.99 13.36 -30.32
N ASP A 159 45.20 12.88 -31.54
CA ASP A 159 44.54 11.72 -32.15
C ASP A 159 43.13 11.36 -31.60
N PHE A 160 42.05 11.87 -32.24
CA PHE A 160 40.75 11.23 -32.16
C PHE A 160 40.56 10.32 -33.38
N ASN A 161 41.03 9.09 -33.20
CA ASN A 161 40.77 7.91 -33.99
C ASN A 161 39.26 7.57 -33.96
N ASP A 162 38.51 7.95 -34.99
CA ASP A 162 37.19 7.38 -35.29
C ASP A 162 37.37 6.29 -36.36
N GLY A 163 37.61 5.05 -35.92
CA GLY A 163 38.03 3.97 -36.81
C GLY A 163 38.18 2.59 -36.19
N THR A 164 37.10 2.02 -35.66
CA THR A 164 36.85 0.56 -35.63
C THR A 164 35.37 0.41 -35.99
N ASN A 165 34.96 0.24 -37.25
CA ASN A 165 35.06 -0.93 -38.12
C ASN A 165 34.67 -2.29 -37.50
N GLU A 166 33.74 -2.94 -38.20
CA GLU A 166 33.37 -4.37 -38.25
C GLU A 166 32.52 -4.97 -37.11
N ASN A 167 31.23 -5.13 -37.41
CA ASN A 167 30.75 -6.50 -37.59
C ASN A 167 29.66 -6.57 -38.67
N SER A 168 30.12 -6.82 -39.89
CA SER A 168 29.33 -7.45 -40.94
C SER A 168 29.34 -8.95 -40.68
N LEU A 169 28.24 -9.51 -40.17
CA LEU A 169 27.96 -10.93 -40.34
C LEU A 169 26.70 -11.07 -41.18
N GLN A 170 26.92 -11.49 -42.41
CA GLN A 170 25.94 -11.93 -43.37
C GLN A 170 26.11 -13.44 -43.47
N ASP A 171 25.10 -14.18 -43.02
CA ASP A 171 24.84 -15.62 -43.25
C ASP A 171 23.57 -15.89 -42.44
N GLY A 172 22.50 -16.52 -42.91
CA GLY A 172 22.17 -17.18 -44.15
C GLY A 172 20.70 -17.62 -44.02
N ASP A 173 20.17 -18.12 -45.11
CA ASP A 173 18.84 -18.70 -45.24
C ASP A 173 18.42 -19.59 -44.06
N ASP A 174 17.15 -19.47 -43.65
CA ASP A 174 16.35 -20.68 -43.37
C ASP A 174 14.90 -20.43 -43.78
N GLN A 175 14.61 -20.89 -44.99
CA GLN A 175 13.32 -21.46 -45.36
C GLN A 175 12.94 -22.55 -44.37
N MET A 176 11.66 -22.61 -43.98
CA MET A 176 10.82 -23.82 -43.84
C MET A 176 9.55 -23.38 -43.11
N ASP A 177 8.42 -23.23 -43.80
CA ASP A 177 7.49 -24.27 -44.24
C ASP A 177 6.36 -24.49 -43.22
N VAL A 178 5.13 -24.31 -43.74
CA VAL A 178 3.80 -24.79 -43.27
C VAL A 178 3.23 -24.22 -41.97
#